data_AF-A0AA44MS29-F1
#
_entry.id   AF-A0AA44MS29-F1
#
_cell.length_a   1.000
_cell.length_b   1.000
_cell.length_c   1.000
_cell.angle_alpha   90.00
_cell.angle_beta   90.00
_cell.angle_gamma   90.00
#
_symmetry.space_group_name_H-M   'P 1'
#
loop_
_entity.id
_entity.type
_entity.pdbx_description
1 polymer ?
#
loop_
_entity_poly.entity_id
_entity_poly.type
_entity_poly.pdbx_seq_one_letter_code
_entity_poly.pdbx_strand_id
1 'polypeptide(L)' 'SHLSVVDSYGNAATLTTTVESSFGSYHLVDGFILNNQLSDFSAEPHATDGSPVANRVEPGKRPRSSM' A
#
# COMPACT_ATOMS: atom_id res chain seq x y z
N SER A 1 -5.72 7.04 -5.28
CA SER A 1 -6.63 7.27 -6.42
C SER A 1 -7.38 6.01 -6.77
N HIS A 2 -8.57 6.15 -7.37
CA HIS A 2 -9.39 5.03 -7.81
C HIS A 2 -9.92 5.29 -9.23
N LEU A 3 -9.88 4.27 -10.09
CA LEU A 3 -10.32 4.31 -11.48
C LEU A 3 -11.21 3.10 -11.76
N SER A 4 -12.29 3.32 -12.50
CA SER A 4 -13.17 2.27 -13.01
C SER A 4 -13.39 2.46 -14.52
N VAL A 5 -13.35 1.35 -15.27
CA VAL A 5 -13.46 1.34 -16.74
C VAL A 5 -14.41 0.22 -17.17
N VAL A 6 -15.25 0.52 -18.16
CA VAL A 6 -16.08 -0.46 -18.88
C VAL A 6 -15.88 -0.25 -20.38
N ASP A 7 -15.61 -1.32 -21.12
CA ASP A 7 -15.42 -1.26 -22.58
C ASP A 7 -16.71 -1.55 -23.37
N SER A 8 -16.65 -1.40 -24.70
CA SER A 8 -17.80 -1.61 -25.59
C SER A 8 -18.25 -3.07 -25.71
N TYR A 9 -17.41 -4.02 -25.29
CA TYR A 9 -17.74 -5.45 -25.27
C TYR A 9 -18.36 -5.87 -23.94
N GLY A 10 -18.46 -4.96 -22.97
CA GLY A 10 -19.01 -5.19 -21.64
C GLY A 10 -17.99 -5.69 -20.62
N ASN A 11 -16.69 -5.68 -20.92
CA ASN A 11 -15.67 -6.00 -19.91
C ASN A 11 -15.56 -4.85 -18.90
N ALA A 12 -15.33 -5.19 -17.63
CA ALA A 12 -15.17 -4.22 -16.55
C ALA A 12 -13.84 -4.45 -15.82
N ALA A 13 -13.15 -3.34 -15.49
CA ALA A 13 -11.95 -3.35 -14.68
C ALA A 13 -11.97 -2.18 -13.68
N THR A 14 -11.41 -2.43 -12.49
CA THR A 14 -11.24 -1.41 -11.46
C THR A 14 -9.82 -1.44 -10.93
N LEU A 15 -9.26 -0.26 -10.65
CA LEU A 15 -7.90 -0.06 -10.15
C LEU A 15 -7.93 0.97 -9.02
N THR A 16 -7.59 0.52 -7.82
CA THR A 16 -7.18 1.42 -6.73
C THR A 16 -5.66 1.40 -6.62
N THR A 17 -5.03 2.56 -6.64
CA THR A 17 -3.58 2.71 -6.50
C THR A 17 -3.24 3.96 -5.70
N THR A 18 -2.11 3.94 -4.99
CA THR A 18 -1.66 5.03 -4.13
C THR A 18 -0.15 5.02 -3.96
N VAL A 19 0.40 6.17 -3.52
CA VAL A 19 1.75 6.29 -2.93
C VAL A 19 1.69 6.33 -1.40
N GLU A 20 0.55 5.90 -0.85
CA GLU A 20 0.06 6.05 0.53
C GLU A 20 -0.42 7.49 0.79
N SER A 21 0.34 8.28 1.53
CA SER A 21 -0.01 9.65 1.89
C SER A 21 0.07 10.57 0.68
N SER A 22 -0.52 11.77 0.79
CA SER A 22 -0.30 12.83 -0.20
C SER A 22 1.20 13.11 -0.35
N PHE A 23 1.72 13.00 -1.58
CA PHE A 23 3.15 13.09 -1.92
C PHE A 23 4.03 11.98 -1.32
N GLY A 24 3.44 10.87 -0.88
CA GLY A 24 4.14 9.68 -0.42
C GLY A 24 5.17 9.98 0.67
N SER A 25 6.42 9.55 0.43
CA SER A 25 7.55 9.82 1.33
C SER A 25 8.16 11.22 1.20
N TYR A 26 7.65 12.08 0.30
CA TYR A 26 8.24 13.36 -0.09
C TYR A 26 9.61 13.28 -0.77
N HIS A 27 10.10 12.09 -1.10
CA HIS A 27 11.35 11.90 -1.84
C HIS A 27 11.09 11.75 -3.33
N LEU A 28 11.73 12.60 -4.14
CA LEU A 28 11.71 12.52 -5.60
C LEU A 28 12.97 11.79 -6.10
N VAL A 29 12.78 10.78 -6.95
CA VAL A 29 13.85 10.03 -7.61
C VAL A 29 13.48 9.89 -9.09
N ASP A 30 14.41 10.22 -9.99
CA ASP A 30 14.24 10.05 -11.45
C ASP A 30 12.90 10.58 -12.00
N GLY A 31 12.38 11.67 -11.43
CA GLY A 31 11.14 12.31 -11.85
C GLY A 31 9.85 11.73 -11.27
N PHE A 32 9.92 10.77 -10.35
CA PHE A 32 8.76 10.23 -9.63
C PHE A 32 8.93 10.25 -8.11
N ILE A 33 7.81 10.26 -7.40
CA ILE A 33 7.78 10.27 -5.93
C ILE A 33 7.83 8.83 -5.42
N LEU A 34 8.68 8.57 -4.43
CA LEU A 34 8.68 7.29 -3.72
C LEU A 34 7.49 7.22 -2.75
N ASN A 35 6.79 6.09 -2.74
CA ASN A 35 5.75 5.80 -1.75
C ASN A 35 6.33 5.73 -0.34
N ASN A 36 5.47 5.89 0.66
CA ASN A 36 5.77 5.57 2.06
C ASN A 36 5.04 4.31 2.55
N GLN A 37 4.77 3.34 1.67
CA GLN A 37 3.92 2.18 1.95
C GLN A 37 4.40 1.28 3.10
N LEU A 38 5.64 1.43 3.55
CA LEU A 38 6.12 0.71 4.75
C LEU A 38 5.34 1.12 6.01
N SER A 39 4.70 2.28 6.04
CA SER A 39 3.82 2.70 7.15
C SER A 39 2.53 1.88 7.26
N ASP A 40 2.17 1.12 6.23
CA ASP A 40 1.01 0.22 6.28
C ASP A 40 1.30 -1.07 7.06
N PHE A 41 2.57 -1.37 7.34
CA PHE A 41 2.89 -2.39 8.33
C PHE A 41 2.53 -1.93 9.74
N SER A 42 2.34 -2.88 10.64
CA SER A 42 2.22 -2.57 12.06
C SER A 42 3.56 -2.04 12.57
N ALA A 43 3.54 -0.84 13.15
CA ALA A 43 4.71 -0.25 13.81
C ALA A 43 5.20 -1.10 14.99
N GLU A 44 4.26 -1.73 15.71
CA GLU A 44 4.54 -2.68 16.80
C GLU A 44 4.50 -4.12 16.27
N PRO A 45 5.64 -4.84 16.22
CA PRO A 45 5.70 -6.18 15.61
C PRO A 45 5.11 -7.28 16.50
N HIS A 46 4.81 -6.98 17.76
CA HIS A 46 4.27 -7.92 18.76
C HIS A 46 3.03 -7.35 19.43
N ALA A 47 2.07 -8.22 19.75
CA ALA A 47 0.92 -7.88 20.59
C ALA A 47 1.34 -7.81 22.07
N THR A 48 0.42 -7.37 22.94
CA THR A 48 0.66 -7.24 24.39
C THR A 48 1.09 -8.55 25.05
N ASP A 49 0.67 -9.69 24.52
CA ASP A 49 1.04 -11.03 25.00
C ASP A 49 2.38 -11.55 24.41
N GLY A 50 3.08 -10.73 23.63
CA GLY A 50 4.34 -11.07 22.97
C GLY A 50 4.19 -11.84 21.67
N SER A 51 2.98 -12.24 21.27
CA SER A 51 2.76 -12.95 20.01
C SER A 51 3.03 -12.03 18.81
N PRO A 52 3.63 -12.53 17.72
CA PRO A 52 3.98 -11.69 16.57
C PRO A 52 2.71 -11.29 15.79
N VAL A 53 2.55 -10.01 15.49
CA VAL A 53 1.38 -9.55 14.74
C VAL A 53 1.46 -9.97 13.27
N ALA A 54 0.32 -10.31 12.67
CA ALA A 54 0.27 -10.82 11.30
C ALA A 54 0.81 -9.80 10.28
N ASN A 55 0.61 -8.50 10.52
CA ASN A 55 1.04 -7.41 9.64
C ASN A 55 2.36 -6.76 10.10
N ARG A 56 3.23 -7.49 10.81
CA ARG A 56 4.59 -7.00 11.13
C ARG A 56 5.46 -6.94 9.87
N VAL A 57 6.50 -6.11 9.91
CA VAL A 57 7.52 -5.98 8.85
C VAL A 57 8.33 -7.27 8.71
N GLU A 58 8.43 -7.81 7.50
CA GLU A 58 9.29 -8.96 7.17
C GLU A 58 9.87 -8.81 5.74
N PRO A 59 11.09 -9.32 5.48
CA PRO A 59 11.69 -9.25 4.14
C PRO A 59 10.80 -9.90 3.07
N GLY A 60 10.65 -9.25 1.92
CA GLY A 60 9.86 -9.74 0.79
C GLY A 60 8.33 -9.75 1.00
N LYS A 61 7.86 -9.37 2.19
CA LYS A 61 6.44 -9.29 2.52
C LYS A 61 5.80 -8.03 1.96
N ARG A 62 4.51 -8.12 1.64
CA ARG A 62 3.69 -6.97 1.23
C ARG A 62 2.93 -6.41 2.45
N PRO A 63 2.93 -5.09 2.69
CA PRO A 63 2.09 -4.45 3.70
C PRO A 63 0.60 -4.73 3.44
N ARG A 64 -0.20 -4.84 4.50
CA ARG A 64 -1.66 -4.97 4.38
C ARG A 64 -2.27 -3.66 3.88
N SER A 65 -3.15 -3.76 2.88
CA SER A 65 -3.91 -2.65 2.31
C SER A 65 -5.40 -2.73 2.70
N SER A 66 -6.09 -1.58 2.67
CA SER A 66 -7.55 -1.46 2.75
C SER A 66 -8.21 -1.01 1.44
N MET A 67 -7.43 -1.00 0.35
CA MET A 67 -7.86 -0.59 -1.01
C MET A 67 -8.73 -1.62 -1.71
#